data_AF-A0A7S2S8C6-F1
#
_entry.id   AF-A0A7S2S8C6-F1
#
_cell.length_a   1.000
_cell.length_b   1.000
_cell.length_c   1.000
_cell.angle_alpha   90.00
_cell.angle_beta   90.00
_cell.angle_gamma   90.00
#
_symmetry.space_group_name_H-M   'P 1'
#
loop_
_entity.id
_entity.type
_entity.pdbx_description
1 polymer ?
#
loop_
_entity_poly.entity_id
_entity_poly.type
_entity_poly.pdbx_seq_one_letter_code
_entity_poly.pdbx_strand_id
1 'polypeptide(L)'
;PITFKELGIAKKVIFQTCVVGTIDKMKKSIIRQADYFGWSQVGKGEGPRSKSAEEKKNQTREEKLLDEEDKEDFVREDESCIDRHLAKDRPKQTFVDHDSREWKDFYKTNKYDCQLYELSTSAWRAQLQTIVPHYLQVQRNA
;
A
#
# COMPACT_ATOMS: atom_id res chain seq x y z
N PRO A 1 8.25 -2.10 -22.39
CA PRO A 1 9.21 -2.91 -21.61
C PRO A 1 10.48 -2.10 -21.32
N ILE A 2 10.91 -2.08 -20.05
CA ILE A 2 12.13 -1.36 -19.64
C ILE A 2 13.40 -2.10 -20.08
N THR A 3 14.48 -1.36 -20.28
CA THR A 3 15.81 -1.90 -20.60
C THR A 3 16.60 -2.25 -19.34
N PHE A 4 17.71 -3.00 -19.50
CA PHE A 4 18.58 -3.36 -18.38
C PHE A 4 19.16 -2.14 -17.64
N LYS A 5 19.53 -1.08 -18.38
CA LYS A 5 20.05 0.15 -17.79
C LYS A 5 18.98 0.85 -16.95
N GLU A 6 17.77 0.95 -17.47
CA GLU A 6 16.63 1.53 -16.78
C GLU A 6 16.25 0.72 -15.54
N LEU A 7 16.32 -0.62 -15.60
CA LEU A 7 16.13 -1.47 -14.43
C LEU A 7 17.11 -1.12 -13.30
N GLY A 8 18.39 -0.89 -13.61
CA GLY A 8 19.38 -0.48 -12.62
C GLY A 8 19.03 0.84 -11.93
N ILE A 9 18.58 1.82 -12.71
CA ILE A 9 18.14 3.13 -12.21
C ILE A 9 16.88 2.96 -11.36
N ALA A 10 15.88 2.23 -11.87
CA ALA A 10 14.61 2.02 -11.19
C ALA A 10 14.78 1.32 -9.84
N LYS A 11 15.66 0.31 -9.76
CA LYS A 11 16.03 -0.34 -8.50
C LYS A 11 16.57 0.66 -7.47
N LYS A 12 17.49 1.53 -7.90
CA LYS A 12 18.08 2.56 -7.02
C LYS A 12 17.00 3.52 -6.50
N VAL A 13 16.12 3.98 -7.38
CA VAL A 13 15.01 4.90 -7.04
C VAL A 13 14.06 4.26 -6.03
N ILE A 14 13.62 3.01 -6.26
CA ILE A 14 12.70 2.31 -5.35
C ILE A 14 13.27 2.20 -3.94
N PHE A 15 14.55 1.86 -3.81
CA PHE A 15 15.15 1.67 -2.48
C PHE A 15 15.50 2.97 -1.77
N GLN A 16 15.81 4.04 -2.50
CA GLN A 16 16.38 5.25 -1.89
C GLN A 16 15.37 6.38 -1.69
N THR A 17 14.35 6.48 -2.56
CA THR A 17 13.61 7.75 -2.68
C THR A 17 12.10 7.62 -2.64
N CYS A 18 11.54 6.40 -2.56
CA CYS A 18 10.10 6.21 -2.77
C CYS A 18 9.45 5.36 -1.67
N VAL A 19 8.34 5.86 -1.12
CA VAL A 19 7.33 4.97 -0.53
C VAL A 19 6.61 4.30 -1.68
N VAL A 20 6.76 2.98 -1.79
CA VAL A 20 6.18 2.24 -2.91
C VAL A 20 4.76 1.81 -2.57
N GLY A 21 3.93 1.73 -3.60
CA GLY A 21 2.58 1.17 -3.54
C GLY A 21 2.42 0.17 -4.68
N THR A 22 1.63 -0.88 -4.48
CA THR A 22 1.36 -1.89 -5.50
C THR A 22 -0.14 -1.94 -5.79
N ILE A 23 -0.50 -2.16 -7.06
CA ILE A 23 -1.90 -2.10 -7.52
C ILE A 23 -2.77 -3.23 -6.94
N ASP A 24 -2.19 -4.42 -6.74
CA ASP A 24 -2.80 -5.54 -6.04
C ASP A 24 -3.22 -5.19 -4.60
N LYS A 25 -2.50 -4.24 -3.98
CA LYS A 25 -2.74 -3.77 -2.61
C LYS A 25 -3.01 -2.27 -2.58
N MET A 26 -3.75 -1.77 -3.57
CA MET A 26 -3.94 -0.33 -3.78
C MET A 26 -4.52 0.38 -2.55
N LYS A 27 -5.59 -0.17 -1.94
CA LYS A 27 -6.17 0.37 -0.70
C LYS A 27 -5.13 0.49 0.42
N LYS A 28 -4.42 -0.60 0.72
CA LYS A 28 -3.38 -0.65 1.75
C LYS A 28 -2.20 0.28 1.42
N SER A 29 -1.87 0.45 0.15
CA SER A 29 -0.80 1.34 -0.31
C SER A 29 -1.15 2.82 -0.12
N ILE A 30 -2.38 3.21 -0.44
CA ILE A 30 -2.88 4.59 -0.24
C ILE A 30 -2.87 4.96 1.24
N ILE A 31 -3.40 4.10 2.11
CA ILE A 31 -3.44 4.33 3.55
C ILE A 31 -2.02 4.54 4.10
N ARG A 32 -1.06 3.72 3.67
CA ARG A 32 0.34 3.83 4.14
C ARG A 32 1.05 5.07 3.65
N GLN A 33 0.81 5.47 2.40
CA GLN A 33 1.35 6.72 1.89
C GLN A 33 0.79 7.89 2.70
N ALA A 34 -0.50 7.86 3.02
CA ALA A 34 -1.11 8.87 3.88
C ALA A 34 -0.46 8.89 5.28
N ASP A 35 -0.27 7.74 5.91
CA ASP A 35 0.40 7.64 7.21
C ASP A 35 1.84 8.18 7.16
N TYR A 36 2.62 7.82 6.12
CA TYR A 36 4.01 8.25 5.98
C TYR A 36 4.16 9.75 5.77
N PHE A 37 3.32 10.35 4.93
CA PHE A 37 3.36 11.79 4.65
C PHE A 37 2.55 12.63 5.66
N GLY A 38 1.89 11.99 6.64
CA GLY A 38 1.00 12.67 7.58
C GLY A 38 -0.24 13.27 6.91
N TRP A 39 -0.70 12.71 5.79
CA TRP A 39 -1.90 13.18 5.11
C TRP A 39 -3.15 12.78 5.90
N SER A 40 -4.01 13.76 6.17
CA SER A 40 -5.36 13.54 6.66
C SER A 40 -6.36 13.71 5.52
N GLN A 41 -7.42 12.91 5.49
CA GLN A 41 -8.53 13.17 4.57
C GLN A 41 -9.12 14.54 4.85
N VAL A 42 -9.36 15.31 3.79
CA VAL A 42 -10.19 16.50 3.86
C VAL A 42 -11.63 16.02 3.95
N GLY A 43 -12.20 16.00 5.16
CA GLY A 43 -13.63 15.77 5.34
C GLY A 43 -14.41 16.84 4.57
N LYS A 44 -15.62 16.51 4.12
CA LYS A 44 -16.53 17.49 3.49
C LYS A 44 -16.73 18.69 4.42
N GLY A 45 -15.98 19.76 4.18
CA GLY A 45 -16.26 21.10 4.69
C GLY A 45 -15.60 21.54 6.00
N GLU A 46 -14.75 20.75 6.65
CA GLU A 46 -14.03 21.20 7.85
C GLU A 46 -12.58 20.71 7.80
N GLY A 47 -11.65 21.56 8.22
CA GLY A 47 -10.19 21.38 8.12
C GLY A 47 -9.66 20.06 8.70
N PRO A 48 -8.33 19.85 8.69
CA PRO A 48 -7.73 18.57 9.06
C PRO A 48 -8.15 18.17 10.47
N ARG A 49 -9.06 17.19 10.57
CA ARG A 49 -9.42 16.55 11.85
C ARG A 49 -8.24 15.68 12.28
N SER A 50 -7.38 16.23 13.11
CA SER A 50 -6.43 15.45 13.90
C SER A 50 -7.22 14.59 14.89
N LYS A 51 -7.53 13.34 14.56
CA LYS A 51 -8.04 12.38 15.56
C LYS A 51 -6.96 12.21 16.64
N SER A 52 -7.34 12.44 17.90
CA SER A 52 -6.44 12.47 19.04
C SER A 52 -5.85 11.09 19.34
N ALA A 53 -4.70 11.06 20.01
CA ALA A 53 -3.98 9.81 20.33
C ALA A 53 -4.77 8.83 21.21
N GLU A 54 -5.84 9.29 21.86
CA GLU A 54 -6.73 8.51 22.72
C GLU A 54 -7.73 7.65 21.94
N GLU A 55 -8.26 8.15 20.81
CA GLU A 55 -9.12 7.34 19.92
C GLU A 55 -8.34 6.19 19.27
N LYS A 56 -7.06 6.42 18.92
CA LYS A 56 -6.18 5.37 18.37
C LYS A 56 -5.87 4.27 19.40
N LYS A 57 -5.79 4.60 20.69
CA LYS A 57 -5.51 3.63 21.77
C LYS A 57 -6.70 2.73 22.08
N ASN A 58 -7.92 3.27 22.06
CA ASN A 58 -9.13 2.48 22.27
C ASN A 58 -9.37 1.51 21.10
N GLN A 59 -9.04 1.94 19.88
CA GLN A 59 -9.16 1.11 18.68
C GLN A 59 -8.19 -0.09 18.63
N THR A 60 -7.00 0.01 19.25
CA THR A 60 -6.03 -1.12 19.29
C THR A 60 -6.37 -2.16 20.37
N ARG A 61 -7.21 -1.80 21.35
CA ARG A 61 -7.61 -2.69 22.45
C ARG A 61 -8.75 -3.62 22.04
N GLU A 62 -9.68 -3.15 21.22
CA GLU A 62 -10.77 -3.97 20.68
C GLU A 62 -10.27 -4.96 19.60
N GLU A 63 -9.21 -4.60 18.86
CA GLU A 63 -8.59 -5.44 17.82
C GLU A 63 -7.89 -6.71 18.39
N LYS A 64 -7.59 -6.74 19.70
CA LYS A 64 -6.96 -7.90 20.38
C LYS A 64 -7.96 -8.91 20.97
N LEU A 65 -9.26 -8.62 20.92
CA LEU A 65 -10.31 -9.42 21.57
C LEU A 65 -11.21 -10.18 20.58
N LEU A 66 -10.89 -10.16 19.28
CA LEU A 66 -11.61 -10.90 18.26
C LEU A 66 -10.77 -12.09 17.78
N ASP A 67 -11.32 -13.29 17.99
CA ASP A 67 -10.78 -14.58 17.53
C ASP A 67 -10.56 -14.60 16.00
N GLU A 68 -9.61 -15.41 15.57
CA GLU A 68 -8.99 -15.35 14.24
C GLU A 68 -9.88 -15.71 13.04
N GLU A 69 -11.16 -16.08 13.25
CA GLU A 69 -12.03 -16.59 12.18
C GLU A 69 -13.00 -15.54 11.58
N ASP A 70 -13.24 -14.40 12.25
CA ASP A 70 -14.17 -13.35 11.79
C ASP A 70 -13.47 -11.98 11.54
N LYS A 71 -12.32 -11.99 10.86
CA LYS A 71 -11.59 -10.75 10.47
C LYS A 71 -12.09 -10.10 9.18
N GLU A 72 -13.31 -10.39 8.75
CA GLU A 72 -13.96 -9.67 7.66
C GLU A 72 -14.84 -8.53 8.23
N ASP A 73 -14.52 -7.31 7.81
CA ASP A 73 -15.31 -6.08 7.94
C ASP A 73 -15.28 -5.26 9.24
N PHE A 74 -14.10 -5.09 9.85
CA PHE A 74 -13.84 -3.82 10.58
C PHE A 74 -13.39 -2.72 9.60
N VAL A 75 -14.33 -2.19 8.83
CA VAL A 75 -14.10 -1.09 7.89
C VAL A 75 -14.00 0.23 8.67
N ARG A 76 -12.81 0.84 8.73
CA ARG A 76 -12.70 2.22 9.24
C ARG A 76 -13.59 3.11 8.37
N GLU A 77 -14.38 4.03 8.95
CA GLU A 77 -15.22 4.97 8.18
C GLU A 77 -14.42 5.70 7.07
N ASP A 78 -13.13 5.92 7.34
CA ASP A 78 -12.12 6.56 6.49
C ASP A 78 -11.77 5.74 5.22
N GLU A 79 -12.07 4.43 5.19
CA GLU A 79 -11.82 3.53 4.05
C GLU A 79 -12.93 3.56 2.99
N SER A 80 -14.13 4.00 3.37
CA SER A 80 -15.30 4.05 2.48
C SER A 80 -15.09 4.95 1.26
N CYS A 81 -14.34 6.05 1.41
CA CYS A 81 -14.03 6.98 0.32
C CYS A 81 -13.04 6.37 -0.69
N ILE A 82 -12.06 5.61 -0.19
CA ILE A 82 -11.08 4.91 -0.99
C ILE A 82 -11.80 3.83 -1.80
N ASP A 83 -12.60 2.99 -1.14
CA ASP A 83 -13.32 1.91 -1.80
C ASP A 83 -14.28 2.43 -2.88
N ARG A 84 -14.96 3.56 -2.62
CA ARG A 84 -15.83 4.21 -3.62
C ARG A 84 -15.09 4.71 -4.86
N HIS A 85 -13.88 5.25 -4.71
CA HIS A 85 -13.08 5.69 -5.86
C HIS A 85 -12.47 4.51 -6.59
N LEU A 86 -11.93 3.54 -5.85
CA LEU A 86 -11.35 2.32 -6.43
C LEU A 86 -12.40 1.50 -7.19
N ALA A 87 -13.66 1.49 -6.77
CA ALA A 87 -14.72 0.77 -7.46
C ALA A 87 -15.06 1.36 -8.85
N LYS A 88 -14.83 2.65 -9.08
CA LYS A 88 -15.14 3.31 -10.36
C LYS A 88 -14.09 3.02 -11.44
N ASP A 89 -12.83 2.99 -11.04
CA ASP A 89 -11.70 2.99 -11.98
C ASP A 89 -10.98 1.65 -12.08
N ARG A 90 -11.54 0.56 -11.51
CA ARG A 90 -10.93 -0.77 -11.61
C ARG A 90 -11.04 -1.30 -13.04
N PRO A 91 -9.94 -1.39 -13.82
CA PRO A 91 -9.96 -2.27 -14.99
C PRO A 91 -10.25 -3.68 -14.49
N LYS A 92 -11.13 -4.40 -15.18
CA LYS A 92 -11.42 -5.82 -14.87
C LYS A 92 -10.09 -6.59 -14.98
N GLN A 93 -9.48 -6.90 -13.85
CA GLN A 93 -8.25 -7.68 -13.83
C GLN A 93 -8.61 -9.12 -14.14
N THR A 94 -8.21 -9.59 -15.32
CA THR A 94 -8.24 -11.01 -15.64
C THR A 94 -6.97 -11.64 -15.09
N PHE A 95 -7.10 -12.61 -14.19
CA PHE A 95 -5.97 -13.42 -13.76
C PHE A 95 -5.53 -14.30 -14.91
N VAL A 96 -4.27 -14.14 -15.33
CA VAL A 96 -3.63 -15.04 -16.29
C VAL A 96 -2.85 -16.05 -15.47
N ASP A 97 -3.07 -17.33 -15.74
CA ASP A 97 -2.35 -18.41 -15.08
C ASP A 97 -0.84 -18.32 -15.41
N HIS A 98 0.02 -18.47 -14.39
CA HIS A 98 1.47 -18.40 -14.53
C HIS A 98 2.04 -19.51 -15.41
N ASP A 99 1.34 -20.65 -15.53
CA ASP A 99 1.77 -21.75 -16.37
C ASP A 99 1.30 -21.64 -17.84
N SER A 100 0.41 -20.69 -18.11
CA SER A 100 -0.13 -20.42 -19.45
C SER A 100 0.96 -19.98 -20.45
N ARG A 101 0.67 -20.19 -21.74
CA ARG A 101 1.57 -19.79 -22.82
C ARG A 101 1.62 -18.27 -22.93
N GLU A 102 0.46 -17.63 -22.76
CA GLU A 102 0.26 -16.19 -22.76
C GLU A 102 1.13 -15.52 -21.70
N TRP A 103 1.20 -16.09 -20.49
CA TRP A 103 2.06 -15.59 -19.42
C TRP A 103 3.55 -15.73 -19.78
N LYS A 104 3.96 -16.87 -20.34
CA LYS A 104 5.37 -17.09 -20.73
C LYS A 104 5.83 -16.10 -21.79
N ASP A 105 4.99 -15.81 -22.78
CA ASP A 105 5.28 -14.83 -23.83
C ASP A 105 5.29 -13.39 -23.27
N PHE A 106 4.36 -13.07 -22.38
CA PHE A 106 4.34 -11.80 -21.66
C PHE A 106 5.60 -11.61 -20.81
N TYR A 107 5.97 -12.61 -20.01
CA TYR A 107 7.13 -12.59 -19.12
C TYR A 107 8.42 -12.45 -19.92
N LYS A 108 8.56 -13.16 -21.05
CA LYS A 108 9.73 -13.04 -21.92
C LYS A 108 9.91 -11.61 -22.44
N THR A 109 8.80 -10.96 -22.79
CA THR A 109 8.79 -9.59 -23.33
C THR A 109 9.01 -8.53 -22.25
N ASN A 110 8.57 -8.80 -21.02
CA ASN A 110 8.58 -7.84 -19.90
C ASN A 110 9.41 -8.32 -18.71
N LYS A 111 10.44 -9.14 -18.95
CA LYS A 111 11.24 -9.79 -17.91
C LYS A 111 11.76 -8.80 -16.86
N TYR A 112 12.25 -7.64 -17.31
CA TYR A 112 12.81 -6.63 -16.42
C TYR A 112 11.72 -5.89 -15.63
N ASP A 113 10.56 -5.62 -16.22
CA ASP A 113 9.40 -5.08 -15.52
C ASP A 113 8.89 -6.07 -14.44
N CYS A 114 8.85 -7.37 -14.74
CA CYS A 114 8.51 -8.40 -13.76
C CYS A 114 9.50 -8.43 -12.59
N GLN A 115 10.80 -8.37 -12.88
CA GLN A 115 11.84 -8.27 -11.83
C GLN A 115 11.70 -6.99 -10.99
N LEU A 116 11.36 -5.87 -11.63
CA LEU A 116 11.13 -4.61 -10.94
C LEU A 116 9.90 -4.67 -10.04
N TYR A 117 8.83 -5.34 -10.49
CA TYR A 117 7.61 -5.54 -9.71
C TYR A 117 7.85 -6.40 -8.47
N GLU A 118 8.59 -7.51 -8.59
CA GLU A 118 8.95 -8.37 -7.46
C GLU A 118 9.77 -7.60 -6.41
N LEU A 119 10.72 -6.79 -6.90
CA LEU A 119 11.56 -5.95 -6.06
C LEU A 119 10.74 -4.85 -5.37
N SER A 120 9.81 -4.21 -6.10
CA SER A 120 8.89 -3.21 -5.54
C SER A 120 7.99 -3.82 -4.46
N THR A 121 7.48 -5.03 -4.70
CA THR A 121 6.67 -5.78 -3.72
C THR A 121 7.46 -6.12 -2.47
N SER A 122 8.73 -6.48 -2.63
CA SER A 122 9.63 -6.78 -1.51
C SER A 122 9.95 -5.51 -0.72
N ALA A 123 10.24 -4.40 -1.40
CA ALA A 123 10.44 -3.09 -0.77
C ALA A 123 9.18 -2.64 -0.01
N TRP A 124 7.99 -2.79 -0.59
CA TRP A 124 6.70 -2.48 0.05
C TRP A 124 6.50 -3.26 1.36
N ARG A 125 6.91 -4.55 1.38
CA ARG A 125 6.88 -5.38 2.59
C ARG A 125 7.93 -4.92 3.61
N ALA A 126 9.14 -4.59 3.18
CA ALA A 126 10.21 -4.13 4.08
C ALA A 126 9.89 -2.76 4.72
N GLN A 127 9.24 -1.86 3.98
CA GLN A 127 8.81 -0.54 4.45
C GLN A 127 7.81 -0.63 5.61
N LEU A 128 6.99 -1.69 5.66
CA LEU A 128 6.10 -1.96 6.80
C LEU A 128 6.84 -2.15 8.12
N GLN A 129 7.99 -2.82 8.06
CA GLN A 129 8.70 -3.25 9.26
C GLN A 129 9.62 -2.16 9.80
N THR A 130 9.97 -1.17 8.98
CA THR A 130 11.08 -0.23 9.26
C THR A 130 10.61 1.23 9.30
N ILE A 131 10.14 1.75 8.17
CA ILE A 131 9.95 3.18 7.97
C ILE A 131 8.65 3.68 8.63
N VAL A 132 7.55 2.94 8.48
CA VAL A 132 6.25 3.33 9.06
C VAL A 132 6.30 3.33 10.60
N PRO A 133 6.83 2.28 11.28
CA PRO A 133 6.94 2.29 12.74
C PRO A 133 7.86 3.40 13.25
N HIS A 134 9.00 3.65 12.59
CA HIS A 134 9.94 4.69 12.98
C HIS A 134 9.32 6.09 12.87
N TYR A 135 8.61 6.40 11.77
CA TYR A 135 7.93 7.67 11.62
C TYR A 135 6.86 7.89 12.69
N LEU A 136 6.04 6.87 12.98
CA LEU A 136 5.04 6.91 14.05
C LEU A 136 5.67 7.09 15.43
N GLN A 137 6.85 6.53 15.68
CA GLN A 137 7.61 6.74 16.92
C GLN A 137 8.14 8.18 17.03
N VAL A 138 8.71 8.72 15.95
CA VAL A 138 9.18 10.11 15.91
C VAL A 138 8.03 11.08 16.19
N GLN A 139 6.87 10.90 15.57
CA GLN A 139 5.70 11.74 15.83
C GLN A 139 5.15 11.63 17.26
N ARG A 140 5.33 10.48 17.95
CA ARG A 140 4.90 10.30 19.35
C ARG A 140 5.83 10.99 20.35
N ASN A 141 7.09 11.18 19.97
CA ASN A 141 8.14 11.74 20.83
C ASN A 141 8.45 13.21 20.52
N ALA A 142 7.80 13.79 19.52
CA ALA A 142 7.83 15.22 19.18
C ALA A 142 6.70 15.96 19.90
#